data_AF-A0AAE4NZS7-F1
#
_entry.id   AF-A0AAE4NZS7-F1
#
_cell.length_a   1.000
_cell.length_b   1.000
_cell.length_c   1.000
_cell.angle_alpha   90.00
_cell.angle_beta   90.00
_cell.angle_gamma   90.00
#
_symmetry.space_group_name_H-M   'P 1'
#
loop_
_entity.id
_entity.type
_entity.pdbx_description
1 polymer ?
#
loop_
_entity_poly.entity_id
_entity_poly.type
_entity_poly.pdbx_seq_one_letter_code
_entity_poly.pdbx_strand_id
1 'polypeptide(L)'
;MIITFATQKGGAGKTTLALAFANYLSVVSERKINVFDFDYQKSFFNKWKEDEYSVLPKLYDVEVIGDEDEEQPFADLEKIIDLKESKEIYLF
;
A
#
# COMPACT_ATOMS: atom_id res chain seq x y z
N MET A 1 -2.10 -12.24 -0.23
CA MET A 1 -1.22 -12.12 0.97
C MET A 1 -1.37 -10.72 1.52
N ILE A 2 -1.67 -10.58 2.80
CA ILE A 2 -1.92 -9.29 3.46
C ILE A 2 -0.74 -8.96 4.37
N ILE A 3 -0.17 -7.77 4.23
CA ILE A 3 0.94 -7.26 5.05
C ILE A 3 0.54 -5.87 5.56
N THR A 4 0.69 -5.61 6.85
CA THR A 4 0.27 -4.35 7.47
C THR A 4 1.40 -3.73 8.29
N PHE A 5 1.69 -2.45 8.04
CA PHE A 5 2.68 -1.66 8.77
C PHE A 5 1.99 -0.70 9.75
N ALA A 6 1.53 -1.24 10.89
CA ALA A 6 0.84 -0.45 11.92
C ALA A 6 1.67 -0.28 13.20
N THR A 7 1.68 0.96 13.74
CA THR A 7 2.12 1.26 15.12
C THR A 7 1.50 2.56 15.61
N GLN A 8 1.21 2.61 16.91
CA GLN A 8 0.64 3.75 17.61
C GLN A 8 1.61 4.94 17.70
N LYS A 9 2.93 4.71 17.60
CA LYS A 9 3.93 5.78 17.69
C LYS A 9 4.13 6.50 16.35
N GLY A 10 3.94 7.82 16.33
CA GLY A 10 4.32 8.69 15.22
C GLY A 10 5.85 8.75 15.04
N GLY A 11 6.33 8.87 13.80
CA GLY A 11 7.77 8.97 13.52
C GLY A 11 8.61 7.71 13.78
N ALA A 12 7.98 6.54 13.95
CA ALA A 12 8.68 5.27 14.15
C ALA A 12 9.26 4.65 12.85
N GLY A 13 9.14 5.34 11.71
CA GLY A 13 9.65 4.87 10.42
C GLY A 13 8.71 3.93 9.64
N LYS A 14 7.44 3.81 10.02
CA LYS A 14 6.44 2.96 9.34
C LYS A 14 6.42 3.15 7.83
N THR A 15 6.17 4.38 7.38
CA THR A 15 6.03 4.73 5.97
C THR A 15 7.32 4.44 5.21
N THR A 16 8.48 4.77 5.79
CA THR A 16 9.79 4.48 5.20
C THR A 16 10.01 2.98 5.03
N LEU A 17 9.69 2.19 6.06
CA LEU A 17 9.83 0.74 6.01
C LEU A 17 8.85 0.12 5.01
N ALA A 18 7.60 0.57 5.00
CA ALA A 18 6.56 0.14 4.07
C ALA A 18 6.97 0.39 2.61
N LEU A 19 7.45 1.60 2.28
CA LEU A 19 7.96 1.96 0.95
C LEU A 19 9.14 1.07 0.53
N ALA A 20 10.15 0.95 1.40
CA ALA A 20 11.33 0.14 1.12
C ALA A 20 10.96 -1.33 0.91
N PHE A 21 10.01 -1.85 1.69
CA PHE A 21 9.55 -3.22 1.59
C PHE A 21 8.71 -3.47 0.33
N ALA A 22 7.84 -2.53 -0.05
CA ALA A 22 7.07 -2.60 -1.30
C ALA A 22 8.00 -2.64 -2.52
N ASN A 23 8.99 -1.73 -2.55
CA ASN A 23 10.02 -1.71 -3.59
C ASN A 23 10.81 -3.01 -3.64
N TYR A 24 11.27 -3.52 -2.49
CA TYR A 24 11.96 -4.81 -2.42
C TYR A 24 11.09 -5.95 -2.97
N LEU A 25 9.83 -6.06 -2.53
CA LEU A 25 8.91 -7.09 -2.98
C LEU A 25 8.67 -7.04 -4.48
N SER A 26 8.60 -5.85 -5.08
CA SER A 26 8.39 -5.70 -6.52
C SER A 26 9.56 -6.25 -7.37
N VAL A 27 10.75 -6.34 -6.78
CA VAL A 27 11.95 -6.89 -7.43
C VAL A 27 12.06 -8.40 -7.23
N VAL A 28 11.70 -8.90 -6.04
CA VAL A 28 11.91 -10.31 -5.68
C VAL A 28 10.68 -11.20 -5.94
N SER A 29 9.53 -10.60 -6.26
CA SER A 29 8.29 -11.32 -6.51
C SER A 29 7.67 -10.93 -7.84
N GLU A 30 7.17 -11.92 -8.58
CA GLU A 30 6.36 -11.71 -9.78
C GLU A 30 4.88 -11.41 -9.45
N ARG A 31 4.50 -11.42 -8.17
CA ARG A 31 3.13 -11.18 -7.72
C ARG A 31 2.81 -9.69 -7.84
N LYS A 32 1.62 -9.36 -8.35
CA LYS A 32 1.11 -7.99 -8.32
C LYS A 32 1.05 -7.48 -6.88
N ILE A 33 1.56 -6.27 -6.67
CA ILE A 33 1.53 -5.57 -5.38
C ILE A 33 0.53 -4.42 -5.51
N ASN A 34 -0.41 -4.36 -4.57
CA ASN A 34 -1.34 -3.25 -4.43
C ASN A 34 -1.11 -2.65 -3.04
N VAL A 35 -0.88 -1.35 -2.97
CA VAL A 35 -0.65 -0.64 -1.72
C VAL A 35 -1.86 0.25 -1.40
N PHE A 36 -2.27 0.25 -0.14
CA PHE A 36 -3.31 1.14 0.37
C PHE A 36 -2.72 2.05 1.45
N ASP A 37 -2.73 3.37 1.22
CA ASP A 37 -2.29 4.38 2.19
C ASP A 37 -3.48 4.82 3.04
N PHE A 38 -3.57 4.28 4.25
CA PHE A 38 -4.57 4.64 5.27
C PHE A 38 -4.15 5.84 6.13
N ASP A 39 -2.95 6.39 5.93
CA ASP A 39 -2.48 7.53 6.71
C ASP A 39 -3.09 8.83 6.16
N TYR A 40 -3.77 9.58 7.01
CA TYR A 40 -4.32 10.90 6.66
C TYR A 40 -3.26 11.87 6.11
N GLN A 41 -2.00 11.72 6.52
CA GLN A 41 -0.88 12.52 6.00
C GLN A 41 -0.47 12.12 4.58
N LYS A 42 -0.96 10.98 4.07
CA LYS A 42 -0.72 10.46 2.71
C LYS A 42 0.77 10.38 2.38
N SER A 43 1.60 10.10 3.38
CA SER A 43 3.05 10.18 3.27
C SER A 43 3.61 9.11 2.34
N PHE A 44 2.97 7.93 2.26
CA PHE A 44 3.36 6.89 1.33
C PHE A 44 3.01 7.33 -0.09
N PHE A 45 1.75 7.70 -0.31
CA PHE A 45 1.25 8.12 -1.62
C PHE A 45 2.04 9.29 -2.20
N ASN A 46 2.31 10.32 -1.40
CA ASN A 46 3.08 11.48 -1.86
C ASN A 46 4.49 11.08 -2.31
N LYS A 47 5.16 10.18 -1.59
CA LYS A 47 6.48 9.67 -1.98
C LYS A 47 6.42 8.83 -3.26
N TRP A 48 5.44 7.94 -3.38
CA TRP A 48 5.20 7.19 -4.60
C TRP A 48 4.84 8.08 -5.81
N LYS A 49 4.14 9.19 -5.58
CA LYS A 49 3.79 10.16 -6.62
C LYS A 49 5.00 10.96 -7.11
N GLU A 50 5.96 11.27 -6.22
CA GLU A 50 7.23 11.89 -6.62
C GLU A 50 7.99 11.04 -7.67
N ASP A 51 7.81 9.72 -7.67
CA ASP A 51 8.41 8.82 -8.67
C ASP A 51 7.86 9.04 -10.09
N GLU A 52 6.77 9.78 -10.30
CA GLU A 52 6.28 10.15 -11.65
C GLU A 52 7.30 10.97 -12.45
N TYR A 53 8.19 11.67 -11.76
CA TYR A 53 9.27 12.45 -12.38
C TYR A 53 10.54 11.61 -12.60
N SER A 54 10.54 10.35 -12.16
CA SER A 54 11.65 9.42 -12.38
C SER A 54 11.66 8.87 -13.80
N VAL A 55 12.84 8.52 -14.29
CA VAL A 55 12.99 7.75 -15.54
C VAL A 55 12.68 6.26 -15.35
N LEU A 56 12.61 5.82 -14.09
CA LEU A 56 12.27 4.45 -13.74
C LEU A 56 10.74 4.25 -13.79
N PRO A 57 10.26 3.09 -14.26
CA PRO A 57 8.84 2.80 -14.25
C PRO A 57 8.31 2.67 -12.82
N LYS A 58 7.04 3.04 -12.61
CA LYS A 58 6.33 2.72 -11.37
C LYS A 58 6.21 1.20 -11.22
N LEU A 59 6.48 0.70 -10.02
CA LEU A 59 6.58 -0.73 -9.73
C LEU A 59 5.26 -1.33 -9.23
N TYR A 60 4.36 -0.51 -8.71
CA TYR A 60 3.07 -0.90 -8.14
C TYR A 60 2.13 0.31 -8.07
N ASP A 61 0.85 0.04 -7.84
CA ASP A 61 -0.19 1.06 -7.66
C ASP A 61 -0.40 1.37 -6.16
N VAL A 62 -0.73 2.63 -5.86
CA VAL A 62 -1.08 3.10 -4.51
C VAL A 62 -2.45 3.75 -4.54
N GLU A 63 -3.35 3.26 -3.70
CA GLU A 63 -4.67 3.82 -3.45
C GLU A 63 -4.69 4.49 -2.07
N VAL A 64 -5.31 5.67 -1.95
CA VAL A 64 -5.41 6.38 -0.67
C VAL A 64 -6.78 6.10 -0.08
N ILE A 65 -6.83 5.60 1.16
CA ILE A 65 -8.09 5.25 1.82
C ILE A 65 -8.42 6.26 2.90
N GLY A 66 -9.65 6.75 2.91
CA GLY A 66 -10.17 7.64 3.97
C GLY A 66 -10.52 9.05 3.53
N ASP A 67 -10.60 9.34 2.23
CA ASP A 67 -11.33 10.52 1.74
C ASP A 67 -12.86 10.25 1.83
N GLU A 68 -13.63 11.23 2.29
CA GLU A 68 -15.03 11.08 2.77
C GLU A 68 -16.03 10.57 1.72
N ASP A 69 -15.65 10.53 0.44
CA ASP A 69 -16.52 10.19 -0.70
C ASP A 69 -16.23 8.82 -1.34
N GLU A 70 -15.29 8.03 -0.82
CA GLU A 70 -14.94 6.72 -1.40
C GLU A 70 -15.53 5.54 -0.61
N GLU A 71 -16.03 4.52 -1.32
CA GLU A 71 -16.46 3.26 -0.72
C GLU A 71 -15.31 2.65 0.09
N GLN A 72 -15.55 2.35 1.36
CA GLN A 72 -14.53 1.67 2.16
C GLN A 72 -14.23 0.29 1.56
N PRO A 73 -13.00 0.04 1.05
CA PRO A 73 -12.74 -1.14 0.23
C PRO A 73 -12.82 -2.46 1.02
N PHE A 74 -12.90 -2.39 2.35
CA PHE A 74 -12.83 -3.54 3.26
C PHE A 74 -13.97 -3.59 4.29
N ALA A 75 -15.08 -2.88 4.04
CA ALA A 75 -16.22 -2.87 4.96
C ALA A 75 -17.00 -4.21 4.99
N ASP A 76 -16.86 -5.05 3.96
CA ASP A 76 -17.53 -6.34 3.85
C ASP A 76 -16.57 -7.51 4.10
N LEU A 77 -17.04 -8.52 4.83
CA LEU A 77 -16.33 -9.75 5.11
C LEU A 77 -16.00 -10.52 3.82
N GLU A 78 -16.88 -10.49 2.83
CA GLU A 78 -16.66 -11.16 1.54
C GLU A 78 -15.40 -10.61 0.85
N LYS A 79 -15.25 -9.28 0.81
CA LYS A 79 -14.06 -8.62 0.25
C LYS A 79 -12.78 -9.03 0.98
N ILE A 80 -12.83 -9.20 2.30
CA ILE A 80 -11.66 -9.65 3.09
C ILE A 80 -11.28 -11.10 2.74
N ILE A 81 -12.28 -11.97 2.52
CA ILE A 81 -12.05 -13.35 2.12
C ILE A 81 -11.38 -13.39 0.74
N ASP A 82 -11.86 -12.59 -0.22
CA ASP A 82 -11.28 -12.50 -1.56
C ASP A 82 -9.80 -12.08 -1.53
N LEU A 83 -9.45 -11.09 -0.69
CA LEU A 83 -8.06 -10.65 -0.51
C LEU A 83 -7.14 -11.74 0.06
N LYS A 84 -7.70 -12.59 0.94
CA LYS A 84 -6.97 -13.68 1.57
C LYS A 84 -6.70 -14.82 0.58
N GLU A 85 -7.67 -15.13 -0.28
CA GLU A 85 -7.56 -16.18 -1.30
C GLU A 85 -6.76 -15.72 -2.53
N SER A 86 -6.68 -14.41 -2.74
CA SER A 86 -5.92 -13.82 -3.84
C SER A 86 -4.41 -14.14 -3.80
N LYS A 87 -3.88 -14.41 -4.99
CA LYS A 87 -2.45 -14.62 -5.25
C LYS A 87 -1.67 -13.30 -5.23
N GLU A 88 -2.32 -12.15 -5.16
CA GLU A 88 -1.66 -10.84 -5.12
C GLU A 88 -1.13 -10.53 -3.71
N ILE A 89 -0.34 -9.46 -3.61
CA ILE A 89 0.13 -8.90 -2.34
C ILE A 89 -0.62 -7.59 -2.10
N TYR A 90 -1.20 -7.47 -0.91
CA TYR A 90 -1.87 -6.27 -0.44
C TYR A 90 -1.09 -5.73 0.75
N LEU A 91 -0.58 -4.51 0.61
CA LEU A 91 0.23 -3.83 1.62
C LEU A 91 -0.56 -2.65 2.17
N PHE A 92 -0.69 -2.60 3.49
CA PHE A 92 -1.44 -1.62 4.27
C PHE A 92 -0.52 -0.85 5.22
#